data_AF-A0A285TPU9-F1
#
_entry.id   AF-A0A285TPU9-F1
#
_cell.length_a   1.000
_cell.length_b   1.000
_cell.length_c   1.000
_cell.angle_alpha   90.00
_cell.angle_beta   90.00
_cell.angle_gamma   90.00
#
_symmetry.space_group_name_H-M   'P 1'
#
loop_
_entity.id
_entity.type
_entity.pdbx_description
1 polymer ?
#
loop_
_entity_poly.entity_id
_entity_poly.type
_entity_poly.pdbx_seq_one_letter_code
_entity_poly.pdbx_strand_id
1 'polypeptide(L)'
;MIARHSSRLGSDEAEAIATDALGYLASDMEHLGRFLALAGIGPADLRDAASEPGFLIGVLEFYMGHEALLLAFCEARGLRPTTIATARHALDTAHGDGAFAENGE
;
A
#
# COMPACT_ATOMS: atom_id res chain seq x y z
N MET A 1 -19.16 -8.66 -19.41
CA MET A 1 -18.11 -7.85 -18.78
C MET A 1 -17.11 -8.77 -18.05
N ILE A 2 -16.47 -9.69 -18.76
CA ILE A 2 -15.66 -10.74 -18.12
C ILE A 2 -14.20 -10.33 -17.90
N ALA A 3 -13.78 -10.55 -16.66
CA ALA A 3 -12.49 -11.09 -16.20
C ALA A 3 -11.20 -10.47 -16.76
N ARG A 4 -10.47 -9.76 -15.87
CA ARG A 4 -9.03 -9.53 -16.04
C ARG A 4 -8.27 -9.99 -14.79
N HIS A 5 -8.14 -11.31 -14.68
CA HIS A 5 -7.31 -12.03 -13.71
C HIS A 5 -5.83 -12.05 -14.18
N SER A 6 -5.21 -10.90 -14.43
CA SER A 6 -3.84 -10.91 -14.97
C SER A 6 -2.79 -10.95 -13.86
N SER A 7 -2.51 -12.18 -13.41
CA SER A 7 -1.19 -12.77 -13.10
C SER A 7 -0.17 -12.04 -12.20
N ARG A 8 0.24 -12.74 -11.11
CA ARG A 8 1.10 -12.31 -9.96
C ARG A 8 0.43 -11.21 -9.13
N LEU A 9 0.00 -11.53 -7.90
CA LEU A 9 -0.67 -10.61 -6.95
C LEU A 9 -1.41 -9.48 -7.68
N GLY A 10 -2.61 -9.78 -8.20
CA GLY A 10 -3.35 -8.81 -9.01
C GLY A 10 -3.52 -7.50 -8.25
N SER A 11 -3.58 -6.36 -8.97
CA SER A 11 -3.73 -5.03 -8.36
C SER A 11 -4.82 -4.99 -7.28
N ASP A 12 -5.93 -5.68 -7.53
CA ASP A 12 -7.04 -5.87 -6.59
C ASP A 12 -6.62 -6.51 -5.25
N GLU A 13 -5.78 -7.55 -5.31
CA GLU A 13 -5.28 -8.22 -4.10
C GLU A 13 -4.20 -7.40 -3.40
N ALA A 14 -3.37 -6.69 -4.16
CA ALA A 14 -2.39 -5.77 -3.58
C ALA A 14 -3.08 -4.56 -2.90
N GLU A 15 -4.15 -4.02 -3.50
CA GLU A 15 -5.02 -3.00 -2.91
C GLU A 15 -5.69 -3.52 -1.65
N ALA A 16 -6.19 -4.77 -1.67
CA ALA A 16 -6.78 -5.38 -0.49
C ALA A 16 -5.77 -5.51 0.66
N ILE A 17 -4.54 -5.94 0.37
CA ILE A 17 -3.45 -6.02 1.37
C ILE A 17 -3.11 -4.62 1.92
N ALA A 18 -2.99 -3.62 1.05
CA ALA A 18 -2.67 -2.26 1.47
C ALA A 18 -3.80 -1.61 2.29
N THR A 19 -5.05 -1.84 1.90
CA THR A 19 -6.23 -1.38 2.64
C THR A 19 -6.29 -2.04 4.01
N ASP A 20 -5.98 -3.33 4.10
CA ASP A 20 -5.95 -4.03 5.37
C ASP A 20 -4.79 -3.59 6.27
N ALA A 21 -3.61 -3.37 5.68
CA ALA A 21 -2.48 -2.75 6.38
C ALA A 21 -2.86 -1.37 6.90
N LEU A 22 -3.55 -0.55 6.11
CA LEU A 22 -4.05 0.74 6.56
C LEU A 22 -5.06 0.60 7.70
N GLY A 23 -5.96 -0.38 7.65
CA GLY A 23 -6.88 -0.68 8.74
C GLY A 23 -6.16 -1.10 10.03
N TYR A 24 -5.12 -1.91 9.91
CA TYR A 24 -4.27 -2.29 11.05
C TYR A 24 -3.52 -1.08 11.62
N LEU A 25 -2.97 -0.23 10.75
CA LEU A 25 -2.32 1.01 11.13
C LEU A 25 -3.30 1.94 11.85
N ALA A 26 -4.54 2.04 11.37
CA ALA A 26 -5.59 2.83 11.99
C ALA A 26 -6.06 2.29 13.35
N SER A 27 -5.74 1.03 13.68
CA SER A 27 -5.94 0.52 15.04
C SER A 27 -4.95 1.13 16.04
N ASP A 28 -3.84 1.71 15.57
CA ASP A 28 -2.82 2.33 16.39
C ASP A 28 -2.65 3.81 16.05
N MET A 29 -3.32 4.65 16.84
CA MET A 29 -3.39 6.10 16.60
C MET A 29 -2.02 6.79 16.62
N GLU A 30 -1.02 6.26 17.34
CA GLU A 30 0.34 6.80 17.32
C GLU A 30 1.01 6.57 15.97
N HIS A 31 0.99 5.33 15.46
CA HIS A 31 1.59 5.02 14.17
C HIS A 31 0.83 5.68 13.02
N LEU A 32 -0.51 5.70 13.07
CA LEU A 32 -1.33 6.41 12.10
C LEU A 32 -0.99 7.91 12.08
N GLY A 33 -0.89 8.55 13.24
CA GLY A 33 -0.53 9.96 13.35
C GLY A 33 0.85 10.28 12.74
N ARG A 34 1.84 9.41 12.98
CA ARG A 34 3.17 9.54 12.35
C ARG A 34 3.11 9.39 10.83
N PHE A 35 2.37 8.41 10.33
CA PHE A 35 2.21 8.20 8.90
C PHE A 35 1.52 9.37 8.22
N LEU A 36 0.42 9.87 8.79
CA LEU A 36 -0.29 11.07 8.30
C LEU A 36 0.64 12.30 8.28
N ALA A 37 1.46 12.48 9.32
CA ALA A 37 2.44 13.56 9.37
C ALA A 37 3.52 13.43 8.28
N LEU A 38 3.96 12.21 7.95
CA LEU A 38 4.91 11.96 6.86
C LEU A 38 4.28 12.16 5.47
N ALA A 39 3.03 11.72 5.30
CA ALA A 39 2.26 11.92 4.08
C ALA A 39 1.82 13.39 3.89
N GLY A 40 1.89 14.20 4.96
CA GLY A 40 1.50 15.61 4.93
C GLY A 40 -0.02 15.82 4.83
N ILE A 41 -0.82 14.81 5.15
CA ILE A 41 -2.29 14.86 5.08
C ILE A 41 -2.92 14.77 6.47
N GLY A 42 -4.14 15.28 6.60
CA GLY A 42 -4.93 15.18 7.83
C GLY A 42 -5.73 13.88 7.92
N PRO A 43 -6.25 13.53 9.12
CA PRO A 43 -7.16 12.41 9.29
C PRO A 43 -8.50 12.60 8.55
N ALA A 44 -8.85 13.84 8.17
CA ALA A 44 -10.02 14.14 7.35
C ALA A 44 -9.81 13.70 5.89
N ASP A 45 -8.61 13.93 5.36
CA ASP A 45 -8.21 13.57 4.00
C ASP A 45 -7.80 12.09 3.88
N LEU A 46 -7.57 11.41 5.01
CA LEU A 46 -7.21 9.99 5.04
C LEU A 46 -8.14 9.11 4.21
N ARG A 47 -9.46 9.33 4.26
CA ARG A 47 -10.42 8.53 3.50
C ARG A 47 -10.28 8.76 1.99
N ASP A 48 -10.04 9.99 1.58
CA ASP A 48 -9.86 10.36 0.17
C ASP A 48 -8.53 9.80 -0.35
N ALA A 49 -7.47 10.01 0.43
CA ALA A 49 -6.15 9.47 0.15
C ALA A 49 -6.15 7.93 0.11
N ALA A 50 -6.90 7.24 0.99
CA ALA A 50 -7.03 5.79 0.96
C ALA A 50 -7.67 5.24 -0.32
N SER A 51 -8.38 6.08 -1.07
CA SER A 51 -8.89 5.75 -2.41
C SER A 51 -7.83 5.92 -3.51
N GLU A 52 -6.69 6.54 -3.22
CA GLU A 52 -5.59 6.70 -4.16
C GLU A 52 -4.60 5.53 -4.08
N PRO A 53 -4.31 4.84 -5.20
CA PRO A 53 -3.34 3.75 -5.21
C PRO A 53 -1.91 4.23 -4.82
N GLY A 54 -1.57 5.49 -5.14
CA GLY A 54 -0.31 6.11 -4.73
C GLY A 54 -0.15 6.19 -3.20
N PHE A 55 -1.23 6.48 -2.49
CA PHE A 55 -1.24 6.52 -1.04
C PHE A 55 -1.10 5.12 -0.44
N LEU A 56 -1.79 4.13 -0.99
CA LEU A 56 -1.67 2.72 -0.58
C LEU A 56 -0.24 2.21 -0.74
N ILE A 57 0.48 2.61 -1.79
CA ILE A 57 1.91 2.34 -1.95
C ILE A 57 2.71 2.94 -0.79
N GLY A 58 2.42 4.20 -0.42
CA GLY A 58 3.05 4.88 0.72
C GLY A 58 2.81 4.17 2.06
N VAL A 59 1.62 3.60 2.27
CA VAL A 59 1.32 2.76 3.45
C VAL A 59 2.25 1.54 3.46
N LEU A 60 2.33 0.80 2.36
CA LEU A 60 3.19 -0.39 2.29
C LEU A 60 4.68 -0.05 2.46
N GLU A 61 5.14 1.10 1.94
CA GLU A 61 6.49 1.61 2.17
C GLU A 61 6.75 1.97 3.63
N PHE A 62 5.78 2.60 4.30
CA PHE A 62 5.89 2.92 5.73
C PHE A 62 6.09 1.65 6.56
N TYR A 63 5.38 0.57 6.23
CA TYR A 63 5.57 -0.75 6.82
C TYR A 63 6.98 -1.31 6.55
N MET A 64 7.48 -1.22 5.31
CA MET A 64 8.85 -1.65 4.99
C MET A 64 9.92 -0.86 5.74
N GLY A 65 9.68 0.42 6.02
CA GLY A 65 10.56 1.24 6.88
C GLY A 65 10.44 0.92 8.38
N HIS A 66 9.39 0.24 8.82
CA HIS A 66 9.12 -0.09 10.23
C HIS A 66 9.01 -1.60 10.43
N GLU A 67 10.16 -2.26 10.60
CA GLU A 67 10.25 -3.72 10.73
C GLU A 67 9.29 -4.29 11.80
N ALA A 68 9.18 -3.65 12.97
CA ALA A 68 8.30 -4.11 14.04
C ALA A 68 6.81 -4.12 13.63
N LEU A 69 6.37 -3.08 12.92
CA LEU A 69 4.98 -2.94 12.48
C LEU A 69 4.67 -3.92 11.34
N LEU A 70 5.63 -4.10 10.43
CA LEU A 70 5.57 -5.09 9.37
C LEU A 70 5.51 -6.52 9.89
N LEU A 71 6.38 -6.87 10.85
CA LEU A 71 6.32 -8.19 11.49
C LEU A 71 5.01 -8.40 12.22
N ALA A 72 4.52 -7.41 12.99
CA ALA A 72 3.26 -7.51 13.73
C ALA A 72 2.06 -7.74 12.79
N PHE A 73 1.99 -7.03 11.66
CA PHE A 73 0.95 -7.24 10.66
C PHE A 73 1.08 -8.58 9.95
N CYS A 74 2.29 -8.95 9.55
CA CYS A 74 2.57 -10.26 8.96
C CYS A 74 2.14 -11.39 9.90
N GLU A 75 2.40 -11.27 11.20
CA GLU A 75 2.01 -12.25 12.20
C GLU A 75 0.48 -12.29 12.40
N ALA A 76 -0.17 -11.11 12.47
CA ALA A 76 -1.62 -11.00 12.61
C ALA A 76 -2.39 -11.58 11.41
N ARG A 77 -1.85 -11.43 10.19
CA ARG A 77 -2.47 -11.92 8.94
C ARG A 77 -1.95 -13.28 8.49
N GLY A 78 -0.92 -13.81 9.13
CA GLY A 78 -0.21 -15.01 8.67
C GLY A 78 0.49 -14.83 7.32
N LEU A 79 0.87 -13.60 6.96
CA LEU A 79 1.51 -13.26 5.70
C LEU A 79 3.03 -13.24 5.83
N ARG A 80 3.72 -13.40 4.69
CA ARG A 80 5.17 -13.21 4.62
C ARG A 80 5.48 -11.72 4.39
N PRO A 81 6.59 -11.20 4.94
CA PRO A 81 7.03 -9.83 4.65
C PRO A 81 7.34 -9.62 3.15
N THR A 82 7.76 -10.68 2.45
CA THR A 82 7.95 -10.68 1.00
C THR A 82 6.64 -10.42 0.23
N THR A 83 5.49 -10.76 0.81
CA THR A 83 4.18 -10.48 0.22
C THR A 83 3.91 -8.97 0.19
N ILE A 84 4.27 -8.25 1.25
CA ILE A 84 4.15 -6.79 1.33
C ILE A 84 5.02 -6.11 0.26
N ALA A 85 6.27 -6.59 0.11
CA ALA A 85 7.17 -6.14 -0.96
C ALA A 85 6.58 -6.36 -2.36
N THR A 86 5.96 -7.52 -2.58
CA THR A 86 5.34 -7.86 -3.86
C THR A 86 4.10 -7.03 -4.12
N ALA A 87 3.25 -6.82 -3.11
CA ALA A 87 2.05 -6.00 -3.19
C ALA A 87 2.41 -4.53 -3.54
N ARG A 88 3.43 -3.96 -2.89
CA ARG A 88 3.90 -2.61 -3.21
C ARG A 88 4.34 -2.50 -4.66
N HIS A 89 5.15 -3.45 -5.13
CA HIS A 89 5.62 -3.45 -6.51
C HIS A 89 4.46 -3.64 -7.50
N ALA A 90 3.47 -4.47 -7.17
CA ALA A 90 2.29 -4.66 -8.02
C ALA A 90 1.45 -3.37 -8.14
N LEU A 91 1.23 -2.66 -7.03
CA LEU A 91 0.55 -1.36 -7.03
C LEU A 91 1.35 -0.29 -7.78
N ASP A 92 2.65 -0.23 -7.57
CA ASP A 92 3.55 0.70 -8.26
C ASP A 92 3.55 0.48 -9.77
N THR A 93 3.60 -0.78 -10.23
CA THR A 93 3.50 -1.09 -11.66
C THR A 93 2.11 -0.77 -12.21
N ALA A 94 1.03 -1.02 -11.45
CA ALA A 94 -0.32 -0.70 -11.87
C ALA A 94 -0.61 0.82 -11.92
N HIS A 95 0.00 1.59 -11.02
CA HIS A 95 -0.11 3.05 -10.97
C HIS A 95 0.84 3.76 -11.94
N GLY A 96 2.05 3.21 -12.11
CA GLY A 96 3.15 3.76 -12.92
C GLY A 96 3.08 3.42 -14.41
N ASP A 97 2.12 2.60 -14.86
CA ASP A 97 1.87 2.28 -16.28
C ASP A 97 1.41 3.51 -17.12
N GLY A 98 1.39 4.70 -16.52
CA GLY A 98 1.19 5.99 -17.20
C GLY A 98 2.44 6.85 -17.41
N ALA A 99 3.64 6.46 -16.94
CA ALA A 99 4.79 7.38 -16.84
C ALA A 99 6.08 6.96 -17.60
N PHE A 100 6.04 5.90 -18.41
CA PHE A 100 7.20 5.50 -19.25
C PHE A 100 6.88 5.37 -20.74
N ALA A 101 5.91 6.13 -21.24
CA ALA A 101 5.92 6.52 -22.65
C ALA A 101 6.62 7.88 -22.76
N GLU A 102 7.54 7.99 -23.73
CA GLU A 102 8.11 9.21 -24.30
C GLU A 102 9.03 10.08 -23.40
N ASN A 103 10.37 9.90 -23.52
CA ASN A 103 11.30 10.87 -24.13
C ASN A 103 12.80 10.48 -23.95
N GLY A 104 13.52 10.35 -25.08
CA GLY A 104 14.99 10.37 -25.22
C GLY A 104 15.66 9.01 -25.00
N GLU A 105 16.28 8.35 -25.97
CA GLU A 105 16.96 8.80 -27.20
C GLU A 105 17.08 7.65 -28.22
#